data_AF-A0A699YUT0-F1
#
_entry.id   AF-A0A699YUT0-F1
#
_cell.length_a   1.000
_cell.length_b   1.000
_cell.length_c   1.000
_cell.angle_alpha   90.00
_cell.angle_beta   90.00
_cell.angle_gamma   90.00
#
_symmetry.space_group_name_H-M   'P 1'
#
loop_
_entity.id
_entity.type
_entity.pdbx_description
1 polymer ?
#
loop_
_entity_poly.entity_id
_entity_poly.type
_entity_poly.pdbx_seq_one_letter_code
_entity_poly.pdbx_strand_id
1 'polypeptide(L)'
;MASLASIDALASKLLKRDWWQGLFSGANQEEGARKYTPEELRNLYDTLHRNPVVNESNRAVVVETIRSISEFMIWGDQHEPRIFDFFLENNIMLYLYNILLQPANRAGEVAKQVLQTLGIIIQNVRSETGVFFLFSNNHINNIVGVRFDFDDEEVLGFYISFLKAVSLKLSPKTVNFFVVEPASDAAGSAAIDLPLYSEAIKFAHHREGMVRAGVRTLTLNVMAVMDPNIQAFVCSPPASAYFGSIASYLVRQIEHLHQYLAPAQALAPQALSSLDSQMAEVEDVLSYCNDVFVTGKPGSSSTAATAIAAAPEAQGVVQALLVSAKSCREADGGDGDAGAPATAAAGHARAGHLLACQLWEQVVGPHLLSPLLLSA
;
A
#
# COMPACT_ATOMS: atom_id res chain seq x y z
N MET A 1 -2.94 -12.94 19.58
CA MET A 1 -2.51 -11.57 19.24
C MET A 1 -1.09 -11.65 18.69
N ALA A 2 -0.95 -12.09 17.44
CA ALA A 2 0.29 -11.84 16.70
C ALA A 2 0.31 -10.35 16.34
N SER A 3 1.44 -9.65 16.51
CA SER A 3 1.52 -8.27 16.05
C SER A 3 1.39 -8.23 14.53
N LEU A 4 0.84 -7.15 13.96
CA LEU A 4 0.76 -7.00 12.50
C LEU A 4 2.14 -7.04 11.81
N ALA A 5 3.21 -6.68 12.53
CA ALA A 5 4.59 -6.94 12.10
C ALA A 5 4.94 -8.44 11.98
N SER A 6 4.36 -9.31 12.82
CA SER A 6 4.50 -10.78 12.71
C SER A 6 3.66 -11.35 11.57
N ILE A 7 2.48 -10.78 11.32
CA ILE A 7 1.61 -11.17 10.21
C ILE A 7 2.21 -10.72 8.89
N ASP A 8 2.87 -9.57 8.85
CA ASP A 8 3.61 -9.12 7.67
C ASP A 8 4.97 -9.81 7.54
N ALA A 9 5.62 -10.24 8.62
CA ALA A 9 6.74 -11.17 8.53
C ALA A 9 6.30 -12.54 7.98
N LEU A 10 5.09 -13.01 8.33
CA LEU A 10 4.50 -14.24 7.79
C LEU A 10 4.00 -14.05 6.36
N ALA A 11 3.31 -12.96 6.06
CA ALA A 11 2.82 -12.61 4.73
C ALA A 11 4.02 -12.34 3.83
N SER A 12 4.99 -11.52 4.21
CA SER A 12 6.23 -11.33 3.44
C SER A 12 7.09 -12.60 3.32
N LYS A 13 7.13 -13.49 4.32
CA LYS A 13 7.79 -14.82 4.17
C LYS A 13 7.02 -15.74 3.24
N LEU A 14 5.69 -15.76 3.31
CA LEU A 14 4.78 -16.55 2.45
C LEU A 14 4.54 -15.88 1.08
N LEU A 15 4.91 -14.61 0.88
CA LEU A 15 4.82 -13.86 -0.37
C LEU A 15 6.20 -13.64 -0.99
N LYS A 16 7.28 -14.01 -0.28
CA LYS A 16 8.63 -14.05 -0.86
C LYS A 16 8.66 -15.18 -1.89
N ARG A 17 8.78 -14.75 -3.15
CA ARG A 17 8.97 -15.58 -4.34
C ARG A 17 10.04 -16.67 -4.13
N ASP A 18 11.08 -16.39 -3.35
CA ASP A 18 12.20 -17.29 -3.07
C ASP A 18 11.82 -18.48 -2.18
N TRP A 19 10.85 -18.31 -1.26
CA TRP A 19 10.38 -19.41 -0.41
C TRP A 19 9.62 -20.45 -1.24
N TRP A 20 8.75 -20.00 -2.14
CA TRP A 20 8.05 -20.87 -3.09
C TRP A 20 9.00 -21.46 -4.14
N GLN A 21 9.95 -20.69 -4.66
CA GLN A 21 10.98 -21.22 -5.56
C GLN A 21 11.84 -22.30 -4.89
N GLY A 22 12.11 -22.18 -3.58
CA GLY A 22 12.78 -23.22 -2.80
C GLY A 22 11.92 -24.48 -2.64
N LEU A 23 10.62 -24.31 -2.35
CA LEU A 23 9.63 -25.38 -2.23
C LEU A 23 9.41 -26.16 -3.54
N PHE A 24 9.67 -25.51 -4.69
CA PHE A 24 9.49 -26.09 -6.03
C PHE A 24 10.80 -26.22 -6.83
N SER A 25 11.96 -26.24 -6.16
CA SER A 25 13.27 -26.46 -6.80
C SER A 25 13.41 -27.89 -7.35
N GLY A 26 14.36 -28.12 -8.27
CA GLY A 26 14.40 -29.28 -9.17
C GLY A 26 14.39 -30.70 -8.56
N ALA A 27 14.62 -30.87 -7.25
CA ALA A 27 14.41 -32.14 -6.57
C ALA A 27 12.93 -32.43 -6.22
N ASN A 28 12.09 -31.40 -6.10
CA ASN A 28 10.67 -31.46 -5.78
C ASN A 28 9.74 -31.48 -7.01
N GLN A 29 10.28 -31.49 -8.24
CA GLN A 29 9.45 -31.48 -9.45
C GLN A 29 8.72 -32.81 -9.67
N GLU A 30 9.38 -33.95 -9.43
CA GLU A 30 8.72 -35.27 -9.55
C GLU A 30 7.70 -35.52 -8.43
N GLU A 31 7.98 -35.05 -7.20
CA GLU A 31 7.01 -35.09 -6.09
C GLU A 31 5.84 -34.14 -6.32
N GLY A 32 6.11 -32.94 -6.85
CA GLY A 32 5.09 -31.99 -7.27
C GLY A 32 4.21 -32.54 -8.39
N ALA A 33 4.77 -33.18 -9.40
CA ALA A 33 3.99 -33.81 -10.47
C ALA A 33 3.09 -34.96 -9.98
N ARG A 34 3.48 -35.65 -8.90
CA ARG A 34 2.65 -36.68 -8.26
C ARG A 34 1.55 -36.11 -7.38
N LYS A 35 1.78 -34.95 -6.75
CA LYS A 35 0.83 -34.27 -5.85
C LYS A 35 -0.14 -33.38 -6.63
N TYR A 36 0.32 -32.61 -7.61
CA TYR A 36 -0.51 -31.62 -8.28
C TYR A 36 -1.15 -32.21 -9.54
N THR A 37 -2.10 -33.11 -9.35
CA THR A 37 -2.84 -33.73 -10.45
C THR A 37 -4.19 -33.03 -10.72
N PRO A 38 -4.68 -32.98 -11.97
CA PRO A 38 -6.01 -32.43 -12.27
C PRO A 38 -7.16 -33.12 -11.52
N GLU A 39 -7.00 -34.41 -11.19
CA GLU A 39 -7.97 -35.17 -10.41
C GLU A 39 -8.04 -34.70 -8.96
N GLU A 40 -6.90 -34.43 -8.33
CA GLU A 40 -6.87 -33.87 -6.98
C GLU A 40 -7.48 -32.47 -6.95
N LEU A 41 -7.20 -31.62 -7.94
CA LEU A 41 -7.84 -30.31 -8.03
C LEU A 41 -9.38 -30.43 -8.20
N ARG A 42 -9.85 -31.43 -8.95
CA ARG A 42 -11.29 -31.72 -9.06
C ARG A 42 -11.89 -32.14 -7.72
N ASN A 43 -11.20 -32.95 -6.93
CA ASN A 43 -11.65 -33.32 -5.59
C ASN A 43 -11.72 -32.11 -4.63
N LEU A 44 -10.75 -31.19 -4.73
CA LEU A 44 -10.78 -29.93 -3.97
C LEU A 44 -11.96 -29.06 -4.39
N TYR A 45 -12.19 -28.94 -5.70
CA TYR A 45 -13.36 -28.21 -6.22
C TYR A 45 -14.68 -28.84 -5.75
N ASP A 46 -14.83 -30.16 -5.81
CA ASP A 46 -16.03 -30.85 -5.32
C ASP A 46 -16.26 -30.60 -3.82
N THR A 47 -15.18 -30.49 -3.05
CA THR A 47 -15.24 -30.14 -1.63
C THR A 47 -15.79 -28.73 -1.42
N LEU A 48 -15.33 -27.74 -2.21
CA LEU A 48 -15.89 -26.39 -2.18
C LEU A 48 -17.36 -26.38 -2.61
N HIS A 49 -17.69 -27.09 -3.69
CA HIS A 49 -19.05 -27.14 -4.24
C HIS A 49 -20.07 -27.74 -3.27
N ARG A 50 -19.66 -28.73 -2.45
CA ARG A 50 -20.48 -29.29 -1.37
C ARG A 50 -20.68 -28.35 -0.18
N ASN A 51 -19.88 -27.29 -0.08
CA ASN A 51 -19.89 -26.33 1.02
C ASN A 51 -20.14 -24.89 0.52
N PRO A 52 -21.31 -24.59 -0.08
CA PRO A 52 -21.60 -23.24 -0.59
C PRO A 52 -21.81 -22.21 0.53
N VAL A 53 -22.29 -22.65 1.70
CA VAL A 53 -22.45 -21.81 2.91
C VAL A 53 -21.41 -22.26 3.93
N VAL A 54 -20.54 -21.33 4.33
CA VAL A 54 -19.46 -21.60 5.27
C VAL A 54 -19.92 -21.18 6.67
N ASN A 55 -19.80 -22.11 7.62
CA ASN A 55 -20.15 -21.95 9.01
C ASN A 55 -19.10 -22.66 9.89
N GLU A 56 -19.26 -22.59 11.21
CA GLU A 56 -18.27 -23.14 12.15
C GLU A 56 -17.93 -24.61 11.91
N SER A 57 -18.88 -25.42 11.45
CA SER A 57 -18.70 -26.86 11.28
C SER A 57 -17.85 -27.25 10.06
N ASN A 58 -17.87 -26.45 8.99
CA ASN A 58 -17.15 -26.72 7.75
C ASN A 58 -16.01 -25.73 7.46
N ARG A 59 -15.89 -24.66 8.24
CA ARG A 59 -14.88 -23.59 8.08
C ARG A 59 -13.47 -24.12 7.90
N ALA A 60 -13.03 -25.03 8.77
CA ALA A 60 -11.67 -25.56 8.73
C ALA A 60 -11.38 -26.30 7.41
N VAL A 61 -12.34 -27.11 6.94
CA VAL A 61 -12.21 -27.85 5.68
C VAL A 61 -12.16 -26.89 4.49
N VAL A 62 -13.03 -25.88 4.46
CA VAL A 62 -13.06 -24.89 3.38
C VAL A 62 -11.77 -24.07 3.33
N VAL A 63 -11.29 -23.58 4.47
CA VAL A 63 -10.03 -22.83 4.58
C VAL A 63 -8.86 -23.66 4.05
N GLU A 64 -8.73 -24.91 4.51
CA GLU A 64 -7.66 -25.80 4.06
C GLU A 64 -7.76 -26.16 2.57
N THR A 65 -8.98 -26.28 2.05
CA THR A 65 -9.22 -26.53 0.62
C THR A 65 -8.80 -25.31 -0.22
N ILE A 66 -9.14 -24.09 0.19
CA ILE A 66 -8.72 -22.84 -0.49
C ILE A 66 -7.20 -22.68 -0.43
N ARG A 67 -6.59 -23.00 0.72
CA ARG A 67 -5.13 -23.02 0.89
C ARG A 67 -4.48 -23.99 -0.10
N SER A 68 -4.99 -25.21 -0.18
CA SER A 68 -4.50 -26.24 -1.11
C SER A 68 -4.64 -25.77 -2.57
N ILE A 69 -5.78 -25.21 -2.96
CA ILE A 69 -5.98 -24.66 -4.31
C ILE A 69 -4.92 -23.60 -4.65
N SER A 70 -4.51 -22.76 -3.70
CA SER A 70 -3.44 -21.78 -3.94
C SER A 70 -2.10 -22.44 -4.32
N GLU A 71 -1.75 -23.56 -3.70
CA GLU A 71 -0.55 -24.32 -4.05
C GLU A 71 -0.64 -24.87 -5.49
N PHE A 72 -1.80 -25.42 -5.85
CA PHE A 72 -2.09 -25.89 -7.21
C PHE A 72 -1.93 -24.76 -8.23
N MET A 73 -2.44 -23.57 -7.94
CA MET A 73 -2.36 -22.43 -8.86
C MET A 73 -0.93 -21.95 -9.10
N ILE A 74 -0.10 -21.90 -8.05
CA ILE A 74 1.31 -21.49 -8.17
C ILE A 74 2.09 -22.52 -9.01
N TRP A 75 1.86 -23.81 -8.76
CA TRP A 75 2.55 -24.88 -9.48
C TRP A 75 2.08 -24.98 -10.94
N GLY A 76 0.75 -24.93 -11.15
CA GLY A 76 0.09 -25.07 -12.43
C GLY A 76 0.45 -23.99 -13.45
N ASP A 77 0.57 -22.71 -13.04
CA ASP A 77 0.96 -21.61 -13.94
C ASP A 77 2.33 -21.84 -14.61
N GLN A 78 3.24 -22.60 -13.98
CA GLN A 78 4.60 -22.83 -14.49
C GLN A 78 4.82 -24.22 -15.07
N HIS A 79 4.08 -25.24 -14.63
CA HIS A 79 4.38 -26.64 -14.95
C HIS A 79 3.25 -27.38 -15.66
N GLU A 80 1.99 -27.01 -15.43
CA GLU A 80 0.83 -27.71 -16.01
C GLU A 80 -0.33 -26.74 -16.25
N PRO A 81 -0.42 -26.16 -17.46
CA PRO A 81 -1.45 -25.17 -17.82
C PRO A 81 -2.88 -25.65 -17.56
N ARG A 82 -3.15 -26.96 -17.68
CA ARG A 82 -4.50 -27.54 -17.46
C ARG A 82 -5.03 -27.31 -16.06
N ILE A 83 -4.16 -27.20 -15.05
CA ILE A 83 -4.56 -26.90 -13.67
C ILE A 83 -5.09 -25.47 -13.58
N PHE A 84 -4.40 -24.54 -14.25
CA PHE A 84 -4.81 -23.15 -14.32
C PHE A 84 -6.13 -23.02 -15.11
N ASP A 85 -6.24 -23.70 -16.26
CA ASP A 85 -7.46 -23.73 -17.06
C ASP A 85 -8.65 -24.27 -16.26
N PHE A 86 -8.47 -25.37 -15.51
CA PHE A 86 -9.52 -25.93 -14.67
C PHE A 86 -10.03 -24.93 -13.62
N PHE A 87 -9.12 -24.22 -12.94
CA PHE A 87 -9.50 -23.21 -11.94
C PHE A 87 -10.37 -22.11 -12.55
N LEU A 88 -10.02 -21.67 -13.76
CA LEU A 88 -10.76 -20.65 -14.48
C LEU A 88 -12.12 -21.17 -14.98
N GLU A 89 -12.16 -22.32 -15.65
CA GLU A 89 -13.38 -22.90 -16.22
C GLU A 89 -14.45 -23.17 -15.16
N ASN A 90 -14.03 -23.56 -13.95
CA ASN A 90 -14.94 -23.86 -12.85
C ASN A 90 -15.30 -22.65 -11.98
N ASN A 91 -14.91 -21.42 -12.40
CA ASN A 91 -15.24 -20.17 -11.73
C ASN A 91 -14.96 -20.18 -10.21
N ILE A 92 -13.82 -20.73 -9.79
CA ILE A 92 -13.46 -20.81 -8.35
C ILE A 92 -13.43 -19.40 -7.73
N MET A 93 -13.05 -18.37 -8.49
CA MET A 93 -13.13 -16.97 -8.09
C MET A 93 -14.53 -16.52 -7.67
N LEU A 94 -15.57 -16.99 -8.37
CA LEU A 94 -16.95 -16.68 -8.03
C LEU A 94 -17.36 -17.34 -6.71
N TYR A 95 -16.91 -18.58 -6.46
CA TYR A 95 -17.11 -19.23 -5.17
C TYR A 95 -16.45 -18.43 -4.04
N LEU A 96 -15.18 -18.01 -4.21
CA LEU A 96 -14.46 -17.19 -3.23
C LEU A 96 -15.20 -15.87 -2.93
N TYR A 97 -15.75 -15.21 -3.97
CA TYR A 97 -16.57 -14.02 -3.77
C TYR A 97 -17.86 -14.32 -3.00
N ASN A 98 -18.58 -15.39 -3.35
CA ASN A 98 -19.86 -15.74 -2.72
C ASN A 98 -19.72 -16.08 -1.23
N ILE A 99 -18.61 -16.71 -0.82
CA ILE A 99 -18.37 -16.97 0.61
C ILE A 99 -18.08 -15.69 1.38
N LEU A 100 -17.42 -14.69 0.77
CA LEU A 100 -17.19 -13.38 1.38
C LEU A 100 -18.45 -12.51 1.45
N LEU A 101 -19.45 -12.78 0.60
CA LEU A 101 -20.76 -12.12 0.73
C LEU A 101 -21.50 -12.54 2.00
N GLN A 102 -21.18 -13.69 2.59
CA GLN A 102 -21.74 -14.14 3.85
C GLN A 102 -21.12 -13.32 5.01
N PRO A 103 -21.91 -12.55 5.78
CA PRO A 103 -21.37 -11.62 6.78
C PRO A 103 -20.43 -12.26 7.81
N ALA A 104 -20.71 -13.50 8.22
CA ALA A 104 -19.90 -14.24 9.18
C ALA A 104 -18.47 -14.56 8.69
N ASN A 105 -18.22 -14.47 7.39
CA ASN A 105 -16.94 -14.79 6.76
C ASN A 105 -16.16 -13.56 6.31
N ARG A 106 -16.60 -12.36 6.72
CA ARG A 106 -15.93 -11.07 6.44
C ARG A 106 -14.88 -10.69 7.48
N ALA A 107 -14.69 -11.56 8.47
CA ALA A 107 -13.68 -11.51 9.52
C ALA A 107 -13.03 -12.90 9.66
N GLY A 108 -11.94 -13.02 10.42
CA GLY A 108 -11.38 -14.31 10.81
C GLY A 108 -10.82 -15.14 9.65
N GLU A 109 -10.68 -16.45 9.88
CA GLU A 109 -9.86 -17.34 9.03
C GLU A 109 -10.32 -17.43 7.58
N VAL A 110 -11.62 -17.34 7.30
CA VAL A 110 -12.13 -17.40 5.92
C VAL A 110 -11.70 -16.17 5.13
N ALA A 111 -11.92 -14.96 5.68
CA ALA A 111 -11.51 -13.72 5.04
C ALA A 111 -10.00 -13.70 4.79
N LYS A 112 -9.21 -14.03 5.83
CA LYS A 112 -7.74 -14.10 5.75
C LYS A 112 -7.29 -15.05 4.65
N GLN A 113 -7.83 -16.28 4.63
CA GLN A 113 -7.45 -17.30 3.66
C GLN A 113 -7.78 -16.88 2.22
N VAL A 114 -8.98 -16.33 1.98
CA VAL A 114 -9.37 -15.89 0.64
C VAL A 114 -8.46 -14.75 0.16
N LEU A 115 -8.28 -13.71 0.98
CA LEU A 115 -7.45 -12.56 0.63
C LEU A 115 -6.00 -12.95 0.39
N GLN A 116 -5.44 -13.81 1.24
CA GLN A 116 -4.09 -14.33 1.11
C GLN A 116 -3.93 -15.16 -0.17
N THR A 117 -4.83 -16.13 -0.40
CA THR A 117 -4.80 -16.99 -1.60
C THR A 117 -4.86 -16.15 -2.88
N LEU A 118 -5.75 -15.17 -2.94
CA LEU A 118 -5.85 -14.27 -4.10
C LEU A 118 -4.59 -13.42 -4.28
N GLY A 119 -4.07 -12.84 -3.20
CA GLY A 119 -2.82 -12.09 -3.24
C GLY A 119 -1.65 -12.91 -3.79
N ILE A 120 -1.52 -14.16 -3.35
CA ILE A 120 -0.47 -15.08 -3.80
C ILE A 120 -0.64 -15.46 -5.27
N ILE A 121 -1.86 -15.84 -5.70
CA ILE A 121 -2.14 -16.21 -7.09
C ILE A 121 -1.82 -15.03 -8.02
N ILE A 122 -2.30 -13.83 -7.67
CA ILE A 122 -2.10 -12.61 -8.47
C ILE A 122 -0.63 -12.23 -8.55
N GLN A 123 0.14 -12.34 -7.47
CA GLN A 123 1.57 -12.02 -7.52
C GLN A 123 2.36 -13.01 -8.38
N ASN A 124 2.00 -14.30 -8.33
CA ASN A 124 2.79 -15.37 -8.94
C ASN A 124 2.40 -15.70 -10.37
N VAL A 125 1.20 -15.36 -10.84
CA VAL A 125 0.82 -15.59 -12.24
C VAL A 125 1.77 -14.85 -13.19
N ARG A 126 2.36 -15.59 -14.14
CA ARG A 126 3.33 -15.08 -15.11
C ARG A 126 2.77 -15.00 -16.52
N SER A 127 1.85 -15.88 -16.87
CA SER A 127 1.27 -15.94 -18.21
C SER A 127 0.39 -14.71 -18.48
N GLU A 128 0.56 -14.06 -19.64
CA GLU A 128 -0.30 -12.92 -20.04
C GLU A 128 -1.75 -13.37 -20.13
N THR A 129 -2.01 -14.53 -20.74
CA THR A 129 -3.33 -15.17 -20.77
C THR A 129 -3.91 -15.34 -19.37
N GLY A 130 -3.15 -15.85 -18.41
CA GLY A 130 -3.64 -16.05 -17.05
C GLY A 130 -3.98 -14.75 -16.32
N VAL A 131 -3.16 -13.70 -16.52
CA VAL A 131 -3.45 -12.35 -16.00
C VAL A 131 -4.76 -11.81 -16.56
N PHE A 132 -4.94 -11.86 -17.89
CA PHE A 132 -6.14 -11.35 -18.53
C PHE A 132 -7.39 -12.09 -18.07
N PHE A 133 -7.36 -13.42 -18.02
CA PHE A 133 -8.51 -14.20 -17.57
C PHE A 133 -8.88 -13.94 -16.11
N LEU A 134 -7.89 -13.86 -15.22
CA LEU A 134 -8.14 -13.60 -13.80
C LEU A 134 -8.85 -12.26 -13.57
N PHE A 135 -8.61 -11.26 -14.43
CA PHE A 135 -9.16 -9.92 -14.32
C PHE A 135 -10.43 -9.68 -15.16
N SER A 136 -10.69 -10.47 -16.20
CA SER A 136 -11.77 -10.21 -17.18
C SER A 136 -13.19 -10.34 -16.62
N ASN A 137 -13.42 -11.11 -15.55
CA ASN A 137 -14.77 -11.40 -15.03
C ASN A 137 -15.22 -10.51 -13.86
N ASN A 138 -14.55 -9.37 -13.66
CA ASN A 138 -14.86 -8.40 -12.59
C ASN A 138 -14.82 -8.95 -11.15
N HIS A 139 -14.42 -10.21 -10.94
CA HIS A 139 -14.36 -10.83 -9.62
C HIS A 139 -13.44 -10.08 -8.66
N ILE A 140 -12.32 -9.55 -9.17
CA ILE A 140 -11.40 -8.75 -8.36
C ILE A 140 -12.09 -7.47 -7.87
N ASN A 141 -12.73 -6.70 -8.75
CA ASN A 141 -13.45 -5.48 -8.34
C ASN A 141 -14.57 -5.80 -7.35
N ASN A 142 -15.30 -6.89 -7.57
CA ASN A 142 -16.34 -7.35 -6.64
C ASN A 142 -15.77 -7.64 -5.24
N ILE A 143 -14.60 -8.28 -5.15
CA ILE A 143 -13.92 -8.59 -3.88
C ILE A 143 -13.32 -7.34 -3.25
N VAL A 144 -12.74 -6.44 -4.05
CA VAL A 144 -12.24 -5.12 -3.58
C VAL A 144 -13.37 -4.36 -2.87
N GLY A 145 -14.58 -4.38 -3.43
CA GLY A 145 -15.76 -3.71 -2.87
C GLY A 145 -16.43 -4.40 -1.67
N VAL A 146 -15.94 -5.57 -1.23
CA VAL A 146 -16.49 -6.26 -0.04
C VAL A 146 -16.21 -5.43 1.21
N ARG A 147 -17.24 -5.27 2.04
CA ARG A 147 -17.14 -4.59 3.35
C ARG A 147 -16.67 -5.58 4.41
N PHE A 148 -15.35 -5.81 4.44
CA PHE A 148 -14.69 -6.60 5.48
C PHE A 148 -14.83 -5.94 6.85
N ASP A 149 -14.73 -6.76 7.89
CA ASP A 149 -14.61 -6.29 9.26
C ASP A 149 -13.13 -5.99 9.55
N PHE A 150 -12.78 -4.70 9.56
CA PHE A 150 -11.42 -4.24 9.79
C PHE A 150 -11.09 -4.01 11.27
N ASP A 151 -12.04 -4.30 12.18
CA ASP A 151 -11.70 -4.42 13.61
C ASP A 151 -10.78 -5.66 13.83
N ASP A 152 -10.88 -6.67 12.95
CA ASP A 152 -9.87 -7.71 12.78
C ASP A 152 -8.69 -7.14 11.97
N GLU A 153 -7.68 -6.62 12.68
CA GLU A 153 -6.56 -5.96 12.01
C GLU A 153 -5.75 -6.92 11.12
N GLU A 154 -5.79 -8.23 11.40
CA GLU A 154 -5.14 -9.22 10.53
C GLU A 154 -5.81 -9.27 9.15
N VAL A 155 -7.14 -9.21 9.12
CA VAL A 155 -7.92 -9.14 7.87
C VAL A 155 -7.58 -7.87 7.11
N LEU A 156 -7.44 -6.72 7.79
CA LEU A 156 -6.97 -5.48 7.15
C LEU A 156 -5.59 -5.65 6.52
N GLY A 157 -4.64 -6.27 7.23
CA GLY A 157 -3.30 -6.56 6.71
C GLY A 157 -3.32 -7.41 5.44
N PHE A 158 -4.14 -8.47 5.41
CA PHE A 158 -4.32 -9.30 4.21
C PHE A 158 -5.04 -8.55 3.09
N TYR A 159 -6.02 -7.71 3.42
CA TYR A 159 -6.74 -6.89 2.44
C TYR A 159 -5.81 -5.91 1.74
N ILE A 160 -5.01 -5.15 2.49
CA ILE A 160 -4.01 -4.21 1.93
C ILE A 160 -2.96 -4.96 1.09
N SER A 161 -2.51 -6.13 1.55
CA SER A 161 -1.59 -6.97 0.79
C SER A 161 -2.19 -7.46 -0.52
N PHE A 162 -3.47 -7.84 -0.52
CA PHE A 162 -4.23 -8.20 -1.71
C PHE A 162 -4.37 -7.02 -2.68
N LEU A 163 -4.79 -5.84 -2.20
CA LEU A 163 -4.89 -4.65 -3.05
C LEU A 163 -3.53 -4.29 -3.67
N LYS A 164 -2.45 -4.37 -2.88
CA LYS A 164 -1.08 -4.15 -3.37
C LYS A 164 -0.72 -5.17 -4.45
N ALA A 165 -1.04 -6.45 -4.27
CA ALA A 165 -0.83 -7.49 -5.29
C ALA A 165 -1.51 -7.16 -6.62
N VAL A 166 -2.77 -6.70 -6.56
CA VAL A 166 -3.51 -6.24 -7.75
C VAL A 166 -2.81 -5.03 -8.39
N SER A 167 -2.42 -4.04 -7.58
CA SER A 167 -1.79 -2.80 -8.07
C SER A 167 -0.50 -3.05 -8.86
N LEU A 168 0.27 -4.08 -8.49
CA LEU A 168 1.51 -4.47 -9.17
C LEU A 168 1.29 -5.08 -10.56
N LYS A 169 0.05 -5.46 -10.88
CA LYS A 169 -0.35 -5.98 -12.20
C LYS A 169 -1.01 -4.92 -13.07
N LEU A 170 -1.09 -3.67 -12.61
CA LEU A 170 -1.60 -2.57 -13.41
C LEU A 170 -0.62 -2.22 -14.52
N SER A 171 -1.16 -2.05 -15.71
CA SER A 171 -0.47 -1.63 -16.92
C SER A 171 -1.47 -0.96 -17.84
N PRO A 172 -1.04 -0.24 -18.89
CA PRO A 172 -1.96 0.30 -19.90
C PRO A 172 -2.86 -0.76 -20.55
N LYS A 173 -2.46 -2.04 -20.54
CA LYS A 173 -3.26 -3.15 -21.09
C LYS A 173 -4.30 -3.71 -20.11
N THR A 174 -4.02 -3.64 -18.80
CA THR A 174 -4.81 -4.34 -17.78
C THR A 174 -5.67 -3.39 -16.94
N VAL A 175 -5.35 -2.10 -16.91
CA VAL A 175 -6.00 -1.13 -16.02
C VAL A 175 -7.50 -1.01 -16.26
N ASN A 176 -7.95 -1.17 -17.51
CA ASN A 176 -9.37 -1.10 -17.87
C ASN A 176 -10.21 -2.23 -17.25
N PHE A 177 -9.61 -3.35 -16.83
CA PHE A 177 -10.35 -4.39 -16.08
C PHE A 177 -10.72 -3.96 -14.67
N PHE A 178 -10.06 -2.92 -14.14
CA PHE A 178 -10.29 -2.42 -12.78
C PHE A 178 -11.15 -1.17 -12.75
N VAL A 179 -11.50 -0.65 -13.92
CA VAL A 179 -12.36 0.52 -14.06
C VAL A 179 -13.82 0.08 -14.09
N VAL A 180 -14.65 0.77 -13.33
CA VAL A 180 -16.11 0.66 -13.38
C VAL A 180 -16.66 1.93 -14.02
N GLU A 181 -17.37 1.78 -15.12
CA GLU A 181 -18.10 2.89 -15.74
C GLU A 181 -19.45 3.05 -15.03
N PRO A 182 -19.80 4.24 -14.53
CA PRO A 182 -21.13 4.47 -13.99
C PRO A 182 -22.18 4.34 -15.09
N ALA A 183 -23.36 3.82 -14.74
CA ALA A 183 -24.49 3.74 -15.66
C ALA A 183 -24.79 5.13 -16.25
N SER A 184 -25.02 5.18 -17.56
CA SER A 184 -25.12 6.34 -18.46
C SER A 184 -26.15 7.43 -18.11
N ASP A 185 -26.80 7.36 -16.96
CA ASP A 185 -28.06 8.05 -16.70
C ASP A 185 -27.89 9.28 -15.78
N ALA A 186 -26.67 9.55 -15.28
CA ALA A 186 -26.34 10.76 -14.54
C ALA A 186 -25.64 11.78 -15.45
N ALA A 187 -26.34 12.87 -15.73
CA ALA A 187 -25.94 13.94 -16.63
C ALA A 187 -24.45 14.37 -16.51
N GLY A 188 -23.73 14.25 -17.62
CA GLY A 188 -22.63 15.16 -17.97
C GLY A 188 -21.23 14.85 -17.43
N SER A 189 -21.00 13.72 -16.77
CA SER A 189 -19.65 13.31 -16.36
C SER A 189 -19.46 11.83 -16.63
N ALA A 190 -18.71 11.50 -17.69
CA ALA A 190 -18.15 10.17 -17.92
C ALA A 190 -17.03 9.88 -16.90
N ALA A 191 -17.34 10.07 -15.60
CA ALA A 191 -16.40 9.84 -14.52
C ALA A 191 -16.29 8.34 -14.29
N ILE A 192 -15.20 7.76 -14.75
CA ILE A 192 -14.84 6.40 -14.38
C ILE A 192 -14.66 6.29 -12.86
N ASP A 193 -14.91 5.11 -12.29
CA ASP A 193 -14.50 4.78 -10.92
C ASP A 193 -13.43 3.69 -10.94
N LEU A 194 -12.46 3.78 -10.04
CA LEU A 194 -11.41 2.79 -9.86
C LEU A 194 -11.48 2.29 -8.41
N PRO A 195 -12.31 1.25 -8.11
CA PRO A 195 -12.51 0.76 -6.75
C PRO A 195 -11.20 0.42 -6.03
N LEU A 196 -10.21 -0.10 -6.77
CA LEU A 196 -8.87 -0.40 -6.24
C LEU A 196 -8.21 0.83 -5.58
N TYR A 197 -8.32 2.01 -6.20
CA TYR A 197 -7.79 3.26 -5.66
C TYR A 197 -8.72 3.82 -4.57
N SER A 198 -10.02 3.92 -4.89
CA SER A 198 -11.04 4.50 -4.01
C SER A 198 -11.15 3.79 -2.65
N GLU A 199 -11.00 2.46 -2.61
CA GLU A 199 -11.00 1.69 -1.36
C GLU A 199 -9.67 1.81 -0.61
N ALA A 200 -8.53 1.81 -1.31
CA ALA A 200 -7.21 1.88 -0.68
C ALA A 200 -6.97 3.20 0.06
N ILE A 201 -7.34 4.35 -0.53
CA ILE A 201 -7.06 5.67 0.07
C ILE A 201 -7.79 5.92 1.39
N LYS A 202 -8.81 5.12 1.73
CA LYS A 202 -9.49 5.19 3.03
C LYS A 202 -8.56 4.85 4.19
N PHE A 203 -7.51 4.09 3.93
CA PHE A 203 -6.51 3.66 4.92
C PHE A 203 -5.22 4.49 4.91
N ALA A 204 -5.21 5.61 4.18
CA ALA A 204 -4.03 6.48 4.03
C ALA A 204 -3.42 6.96 5.36
N HIS A 205 -4.28 7.17 6.36
CA HIS A 205 -3.91 7.69 7.68
C HIS A 205 -4.05 6.63 8.79
N HIS A 206 -3.95 5.34 8.42
CA HIS A 206 -4.06 4.26 9.40
C HIS A 206 -2.97 4.34 10.47
N ARG A 207 -3.25 3.88 11.70
CA ARG A 207 -2.31 3.93 12.83
C ARG A 207 -1.02 3.16 12.56
N GLU A 208 -1.10 2.09 11.78
CA GLU A 208 0.03 1.25 11.44
C GLU A 208 0.79 1.72 10.20
N GLY A 209 2.11 1.89 10.36
CA GLY A 209 2.99 2.32 9.26
C GLY A 209 2.98 1.37 8.06
N MET A 210 2.88 0.06 8.29
CA MET A 210 2.85 -0.92 7.19
C MET A 210 1.59 -0.79 6.31
N VAL A 211 0.45 -0.50 6.91
CA VAL A 211 -0.79 -0.20 6.17
C VAL A 211 -0.59 1.07 5.33
N ARG A 212 -0.05 2.14 5.93
CA ARG A 212 0.26 3.40 5.21
C ARG A 212 1.23 3.15 4.04
N ALA A 213 2.30 2.40 4.26
CA ALA A 213 3.28 2.04 3.22
C ALA A 213 2.66 1.21 2.09
N GLY A 214 1.75 0.29 2.43
CA GLY A 214 0.98 -0.48 1.45
C GLY A 214 0.09 0.40 0.57
N VAL A 215 -0.66 1.33 1.18
CA VAL A 215 -1.50 2.30 0.46
C VAL A 215 -0.65 3.19 -0.44
N ARG A 216 0.47 3.73 0.06
CA ARG A 216 1.40 4.58 -0.71
C ARG A 216 1.99 3.84 -1.92
N THR A 217 2.39 2.58 -1.75
CA THR A 217 2.87 1.75 -2.87
C THR A 217 1.78 1.57 -3.93
N LEU A 218 0.55 1.26 -3.50
CA LEU A 218 -0.59 1.08 -4.40
C LEU A 218 -0.91 2.36 -5.16
N THR A 219 -0.97 3.51 -4.49
CA THR A 219 -1.30 4.77 -5.14
C THR A 219 -0.22 5.17 -6.14
N LEU A 220 1.07 4.95 -5.83
CA LEU A 220 2.17 5.13 -6.78
C LEU A 220 2.03 4.21 -8.01
N ASN A 221 1.71 2.94 -7.81
CA ASN A 221 1.49 2.01 -8.92
C ASN A 221 0.34 2.46 -9.83
N VAL A 222 -0.76 2.97 -9.26
CA VAL A 222 -1.89 3.53 -10.03
C VAL A 222 -1.45 4.77 -10.81
N MET A 223 -0.72 5.69 -10.18
CA MET A 223 -0.23 6.92 -10.84
C MET A 223 0.83 6.64 -11.91
N ALA A 224 1.58 5.55 -11.79
CA ALA A 224 2.57 5.14 -12.78
C ALA A 224 1.94 4.59 -14.08
N VAL A 225 0.65 4.23 -14.06
CA VAL A 225 -0.02 3.72 -15.27
C VAL A 225 -0.14 4.81 -16.32
N MET A 226 0.36 4.51 -17.53
CA MET A 226 0.29 5.41 -18.68
C MET A 226 -1.08 5.36 -19.37
N ASP A 227 -2.14 5.76 -18.65
CA ASP A 227 -3.50 5.84 -19.19
C ASP A 227 -4.14 7.22 -18.90
N PRO A 228 -4.63 7.97 -19.92
CA PRO A 228 -5.21 9.30 -19.72
C PRO A 228 -6.45 9.32 -18.81
N ASN A 229 -7.30 8.29 -18.87
CA ASN A 229 -8.54 8.24 -18.10
C ASN A 229 -8.22 8.07 -16.62
N ILE A 230 -7.26 7.21 -16.30
CA ILE A 230 -6.79 7.00 -14.92
C ILE A 230 -6.15 8.26 -14.35
N GLN A 231 -5.35 8.97 -15.15
CA GLN A 231 -4.76 10.24 -14.71
C GLN A 231 -5.85 11.29 -14.46
N ALA A 232 -6.83 11.42 -15.36
CA ALA A 232 -7.96 12.32 -15.19
C ALA A 232 -8.76 11.98 -13.92
N PHE A 233 -9.01 10.69 -13.67
CA PHE A 233 -9.67 10.20 -12.47
C PHE A 233 -8.93 10.61 -11.20
N VAL A 234 -7.64 10.30 -11.07
CA VAL A 234 -6.83 10.61 -9.87
C VAL A 234 -6.74 12.12 -9.62
N CYS A 235 -6.79 12.94 -10.67
CA CYS A 235 -6.75 14.41 -10.56
C CYS A 235 -8.13 15.04 -10.31
N SER A 236 -9.23 14.29 -10.48
CA SER A 236 -10.59 14.81 -10.34
C SER A 236 -11.18 14.47 -8.96
N PRO A 237 -11.97 15.38 -8.36
CA PRO A 237 -12.75 15.03 -7.18
C PRO A 237 -13.72 13.87 -7.47
N PRO A 238 -13.95 12.96 -6.50
CA PRO A 238 -13.45 12.98 -5.13
C PRO A 238 -12.04 12.38 -4.95
N ALA A 239 -11.48 11.68 -5.93
CA ALA A 239 -10.20 10.97 -5.81
C ALA A 239 -9.03 11.90 -5.46
N SER A 240 -8.98 13.09 -6.07
CA SER A 240 -7.91 14.07 -5.82
C SER A 240 -7.88 14.65 -4.40
N ALA A 241 -8.97 14.52 -3.62
CA ALA A 241 -8.99 14.94 -2.22
C ALA A 241 -7.95 14.19 -1.36
N TYR A 242 -7.51 13.00 -1.82
CA TYR A 242 -6.43 12.25 -1.21
C TYR A 242 -5.15 13.08 -1.04
N PHE A 243 -4.74 13.85 -2.06
CA PHE A 243 -3.51 14.66 -1.99
C PHE A 243 -3.58 15.73 -0.90
N GLY A 244 -4.73 16.41 -0.78
CA GLY A 244 -4.96 17.37 0.30
C GLY A 244 -4.94 16.71 1.69
N SER A 245 -5.44 15.47 1.77
CA SER A 245 -5.39 14.70 3.02
C SER A 245 -3.95 14.33 3.43
N ILE A 246 -3.09 14.00 2.46
CA ILE A 246 -1.66 13.71 2.70
C ILE A 246 -0.94 14.99 3.13
N ALA A 247 -1.20 16.12 2.48
CA ALA A 247 -0.64 17.41 2.88
C ALA A 247 -0.99 17.76 4.33
N SER A 248 -2.27 17.61 4.69
CA SER A 248 -2.74 17.85 6.06
C SER A 248 -2.11 16.88 7.06
N TYR A 249 -1.88 15.63 6.66
CA TYR A 249 -1.19 14.65 7.50
C TYR A 249 0.28 15.01 7.73
N LEU A 250 1.00 15.43 6.69
CA LEU A 250 2.38 15.89 6.79
C LEU A 250 2.52 17.05 7.79
N VAL A 251 1.64 18.04 7.71
CA VAL A 251 1.63 19.16 8.67
C VAL A 251 1.47 18.64 10.10
N ARG A 252 0.47 17.79 10.36
CA ARG A 252 0.27 17.21 11.70
C ARG A 252 1.50 16.46 12.21
N GLN A 253 2.20 15.71 11.36
CA GLN A 253 3.43 15.02 11.77
C GLN A 253 4.56 16.00 12.11
N ILE A 254 4.65 17.13 11.41
CA ILE A 254 5.64 18.17 11.72
C ILE A 254 5.28 18.90 13.03
N GLU A 255 3.99 19.12 13.32
CA GLU A 255 3.54 19.65 14.61
C GLU A 255 3.87 18.69 15.77
N HIS A 256 3.65 17.39 15.59
CA HIS A 256 4.07 16.39 16.56
C HIS A 256 5.58 16.41 16.77
N LEU A 257 6.37 16.48 15.69
CA LEU A 257 7.83 16.60 15.76
C LEU A 257 8.25 17.82 16.61
N HIS A 258 7.59 18.96 16.44
CA HIS A 258 7.81 20.17 17.25
C HIS A 258 7.54 19.93 18.74
N GLN A 259 6.48 19.19 19.09
CA GLN A 259 6.16 18.86 20.48
C GLN A 259 7.21 17.95 21.13
N TYR A 260 7.84 17.06 20.37
CA TYR A 260 8.91 16.19 20.88
C TYR A 260 10.29 16.87 20.96
N LEU A 261 10.50 17.96 20.23
CA LEU A 261 11.75 18.73 20.24
C LEU A 261 12.02 19.40 21.60
N ALA A 262 11.00 19.98 22.26
CA ALA A 262 11.20 20.67 23.53
C ALA A 262 11.57 19.72 24.71
N PRO A 263 10.92 18.55 24.90
CA PRO A 263 11.34 17.56 25.90
C PRO A 263 12.67 16.86 25.58
N ALA A 264 13.00 16.65 24.29
CA ALA A 264 14.26 16.02 23.88
C ALA A 264 15.49 16.87 24.25
N GLN A 265 15.34 18.20 24.36
CA GLN A 265 16.39 19.09 24.88
C GLN A 265 16.81 18.75 26.32
N ALA A 266 15.95 18.08 27.09
CA ALA A 266 16.25 17.59 28.44
C ALA A 266 16.94 16.21 28.47
N LEU A 267 17.31 15.63 27.33
CA LEU A 267 18.15 14.42 27.20
C LEU A 267 17.59 13.14 27.85
N ALA A 268 16.27 13.06 28.04
CA ALA A 268 15.65 11.81 28.45
C ALA A 268 15.77 10.77 27.30
N PRO A 269 16.35 9.57 27.52
CA PRO A 269 16.54 8.57 26.47
C PRO A 269 15.24 8.18 25.75
N GLN A 270 14.12 8.16 26.47
CA GLN A 270 12.79 7.90 25.91
C GLN A 270 12.36 9.01 24.93
N ALA A 271 12.63 10.28 25.26
CA ALA A 271 12.30 11.41 24.39
C ALA A 271 13.10 11.40 23.07
N LEU A 272 14.36 10.93 23.11
CA LEU A 272 15.18 10.75 21.90
C LEU A 272 14.61 9.65 21.01
N SER A 273 14.24 8.50 21.57
CA SER A 273 13.63 7.41 20.77
C SER A 273 12.28 7.79 20.15
N SER A 274 11.47 8.58 20.86
CA SER A 274 10.23 9.13 20.31
C SER A 274 10.51 10.15 19.21
N LEU A 275 11.52 11.01 19.37
CA LEU A 275 11.94 11.96 18.34
C LEU A 275 12.38 11.25 17.06
N ASP A 276 13.26 10.25 17.17
CA ASP A 276 13.75 9.47 16.02
C ASP A 276 12.58 8.78 15.26
N SER A 277 11.64 8.18 15.99
CA SER A 277 10.47 7.56 15.38
C SER A 277 9.58 8.57 14.63
N GLN A 278 9.44 9.79 15.15
CA GLN A 278 8.61 10.83 14.53
C GLN A 278 9.30 11.45 13.33
N MET A 279 10.62 11.58 13.39
CA MET A 279 11.42 11.99 12.24
C MET A 279 11.33 11.00 11.08
N ALA A 280 11.44 9.70 11.37
CA ALA A 280 11.27 8.67 10.35
C ALA A 280 9.89 8.75 9.67
N GLU A 281 8.83 9.06 10.42
CA GLU A 281 7.49 9.24 9.84
C GLU A 281 7.41 10.48 8.93
N VAL A 282 8.00 11.61 9.35
CA VAL A 282 8.04 12.83 8.52
C VAL A 282 8.83 12.59 7.24
N GLU A 283 9.99 11.94 7.33
CA GLU A 283 10.84 11.57 6.19
C GLU A 283 10.07 10.68 5.21
N ASP A 284 9.40 9.63 5.69
CA ASP A 284 8.63 8.69 4.88
C ASP A 284 7.47 9.38 4.14
N VAL A 285 6.77 10.31 4.78
CA VAL A 285 5.72 11.12 4.11
C VAL A 285 6.31 12.04 3.05
N LEU A 286 7.45 12.69 3.34
CA LEU A 286 8.11 13.58 2.39
C LEU A 286 8.67 12.82 1.17
N SER A 287 9.31 11.67 1.38
CA SER A 287 9.75 10.78 0.31
C SER A 287 8.57 10.35 -0.56
N TYR A 288 7.44 9.99 0.06
CA TYR A 288 6.23 9.66 -0.68
C TYR A 288 5.70 10.85 -1.51
N CYS A 289 5.68 12.07 -0.96
CA CYS A 289 5.30 13.27 -1.71
C CYS A 289 6.23 13.50 -2.90
N ASN A 290 7.54 13.34 -2.72
CA ASN A 290 8.48 13.39 -3.83
C ASN A 290 8.15 12.35 -4.91
N ASP A 291 7.92 11.10 -4.52
CA ASP A 291 7.61 10.04 -5.47
C ASP A 291 6.32 10.32 -6.23
N VAL A 292 5.31 10.93 -5.59
CA VAL A 292 4.09 11.42 -6.25
C VAL A 292 4.42 12.46 -7.31
N PHE A 293 5.32 13.41 -7.02
CA PHE A 293 5.71 14.45 -7.97
C PHE A 293 6.51 13.92 -9.16
N VAL A 294 7.40 12.95 -8.91
CA VAL A 294 8.25 12.33 -9.93
C VAL A 294 7.46 11.35 -10.81
N THR A 295 6.61 10.54 -10.18
CA THR A 295 5.78 9.53 -10.87
C THR A 295 4.60 10.20 -11.58
N GLY A 296 4.09 11.29 -11.02
CA GLY A 296 2.99 12.05 -11.59
C GLY A 296 3.38 12.65 -12.94
N LYS A 297 2.50 12.47 -13.93
CA LYS A 297 2.51 13.30 -15.15
C LYS A 297 2.17 14.74 -14.74
N PRO A 298 2.48 15.76 -15.57
CA PRO A 298 2.30 17.17 -15.20
C PRO A 298 0.90 17.52 -14.62
N GLY A 299 -0.16 16.81 -14.99
CA GLY A 299 -1.50 16.97 -14.40
C GLY A 299 -1.65 16.47 -12.95
N SER A 300 -1.12 15.29 -12.61
CA SER A 300 -1.19 14.74 -11.25
C SER A 300 -0.20 15.43 -10.31
N SER A 301 1.00 15.74 -10.80
CA SER A 301 1.99 16.51 -10.03
C SER A 301 1.52 17.93 -9.73
N SER A 302 0.86 18.62 -10.67
CA SER A 302 0.30 19.96 -10.43
C SER A 302 -0.91 19.92 -9.47
N THR A 303 -1.77 18.92 -9.57
CA THR A 303 -2.91 18.75 -8.64
C THR A 303 -2.41 18.45 -7.23
N ALA A 304 -1.43 17.54 -7.09
CA ALA A 304 -0.79 17.26 -5.82
C ALA A 304 -0.06 18.48 -5.26
N ALA A 305 0.67 19.23 -6.11
CA ALA A 305 1.41 20.43 -5.71
C ALA A 305 0.46 21.51 -5.23
N THR A 306 -0.63 21.74 -5.97
CA THR A 306 -1.67 22.70 -5.60
C THR A 306 -2.34 22.30 -4.29
N ALA A 307 -2.68 21.02 -4.11
CA ALA A 307 -3.29 20.54 -2.87
C ALA A 307 -2.35 20.67 -1.66
N ILE A 308 -1.05 20.41 -1.85
CA ILE A 308 -0.03 20.60 -0.81
C ILE A 308 0.19 22.10 -0.51
N ALA A 309 0.23 22.96 -1.53
CA ALA A 309 0.39 24.40 -1.38
C ALA A 309 -0.84 25.11 -0.79
N ALA A 310 -2.03 24.58 -1.05
CA ALA A 310 -3.30 25.12 -0.57
C ALA A 310 -3.59 24.75 0.89
N ALA A 311 -2.84 23.82 1.50
CA ALA A 311 -2.97 23.52 2.92
C ALA A 311 -2.51 24.75 3.73
N PRO A 312 -3.41 25.49 4.40
CA PRO A 312 -3.09 26.76 5.05
C PRO A 312 -2.03 26.61 6.16
N GLU A 313 -1.93 25.41 6.75
CA GLU A 313 -0.97 25.06 7.78
C GLU A 313 0.43 24.74 7.20
N ALA A 314 0.51 24.28 5.94
CA ALA A 314 1.79 24.00 5.26
C ALA A 314 2.58 25.28 4.97
N GLN A 315 1.91 26.41 4.73
CA GLN A 315 2.59 27.71 4.58
C GLN A 315 3.30 28.13 5.87
N GLY A 316 2.67 27.92 7.04
CA GLY A 316 3.27 28.21 8.34
C GLY A 316 4.44 27.30 8.67
N VAL A 317 4.34 26.01 8.34
CA VAL A 317 5.39 25.02 8.56
C VAL A 317 6.58 25.21 7.61
N VAL A 318 6.33 25.44 6.31
CA VAL A 318 7.37 25.79 5.34
C VAL A 318 8.05 27.10 5.75
N GLN A 319 7.29 28.10 6.22
CA GLN A 319 7.85 29.34 6.74
C GLN A 319 8.64 29.14 8.04
N ALA A 320 8.20 28.27 8.97
CA ALA A 320 8.90 27.96 10.21
C ALA A 320 10.22 27.19 9.96
N LEU A 321 10.20 26.25 9.00
CA LEU A 321 11.39 25.54 8.53
C LEU A 321 12.34 26.49 7.77
N LEU A 322 11.81 27.41 6.95
CA LEU A 322 12.58 28.47 6.28
C LEU A 322 13.19 29.48 7.26
N VAL A 323 12.46 29.87 8.32
CA VAL A 323 12.94 30.78 9.37
C VAL A 323 14.02 30.09 10.21
N SER A 324 13.82 28.82 10.56
CA SER A 324 14.87 28.02 11.21
C SER A 324 16.12 27.92 10.33
N ALA A 325 15.97 27.68 9.03
CA ALA A 325 17.07 27.63 8.05
C ALA A 325 17.77 28.99 7.82
N LYS A 326 17.03 30.11 7.88
CA LYS A 326 17.63 31.46 7.84
C LYS A 326 18.44 31.75 9.09
N SER A 327 17.95 31.35 10.26
CA SER A 327 18.70 31.42 11.51
C SER A 327 19.98 30.57 11.46
N CYS A 328 19.96 29.43 10.75
CA CYS A 328 21.16 28.62 10.48
C CYS A 328 22.22 29.36 9.64
N ARG A 329 21.81 30.11 8.60
CA ARG A 329 22.74 30.87 7.75
C ARG A 329 23.37 32.07 8.44
N GLU A 330 22.66 32.67 9.39
CA GLU A 330 23.17 33.80 10.16
C GLU A 330 24.11 33.35 11.29
N ALA A 331 23.93 32.14 11.84
CA ALA A 331 24.82 31.56 12.83
C ALA A 331 26.17 31.09 12.25
N ASP A 332 26.20 30.61 11.00
CA ASP A 332 27.43 30.19 10.30
C ASP A 332 28.22 31.37 9.69
N GLY A 333 27.64 32.57 9.68
CA GLY A 333 28.27 33.81 9.18
C GLY A 333 29.00 34.65 10.24
N GLY A 334 29.02 34.20 11.50
CA GLY A 334 29.70 34.87 12.60
C GLY A 334 31.17 34.45 12.73
N ASP A 335 32.05 35.08 11.96
CA ASP A 335 33.50 34.99 12.15
C ASP A 335 33.89 35.62 13.51
N GLY A 336 34.59 34.87 14.38
CA GLY A 336 35.27 35.45 15.54
C GLY A 336 35.28 34.61 16.82
N ASP A 337 36.32 33.80 16.95
CA ASP A 337 37.22 33.62 18.11
C ASP A 337 36.73 33.74 19.59
N ALA A 338 37.37 32.91 20.42
CA ALA A 338 37.47 32.92 21.89
C ALA A 338 36.35 32.25 22.75
N GLY A 339 36.60 30.96 23.05
CA GLY A 339 36.73 30.46 24.42
C GLY A 339 35.53 30.52 25.38
N ALA A 340 34.65 29.51 25.32
CA ALA A 340 33.83 29.11 26.47
C ALA A 340 33.71 27.58 26.54
N PRO A 341 33.70 26.97 27.74
CA PRO A 341 33.66 25.52 27.87
C PRO A 341 32.34 25.00 27.30
N ALA A 342 32.42 24.12 26.31
CA ALA A 342 31.28 23.47 25.70
C ALA A 342 30.55 22.62 26.74
N THR A 343 29.57 23.22 27.42
CA THR A 343 28.61 22.47 28.21
C THR A 343 27.83 21.58 27.26
N ALA A 344 27.55 20.34 27.67
CA ALA A 344 26.74 19.36 26.95
C ALA A 344 25.58 20.01 26.18
N ALA A 345 24.79 20.90 26.80
CA ALA A 345 23.67 21.62 26.17
C ALA A 345 23.98 22.29 24.82
N ALA A 346 25.19 22.84 24.61
CA ALA A 346 25.60 23.47 23.35
C ALA A 346 25.89 22.44 22.23
N GLY A 347 26.36 21.25 22.57
CA GLY A 347 26.50 20.13 21.63
C GLY A 347 25.14 19.55 21.20
N HIS A 348 24.15 19.60 22.09
CA HIS A 348 22.82 19.02 21.86
C HIS A 348 21.90 19.94 21.03
N ALA A 349 21.99 21.26 21.23
CA ALA A 349 21.39 22.22 20.31
C ALA A 349 21.97 22.04 18.89
N ARG A 350 23.29 21.79 18.78
CA ARG A 350 23.97 21.56 17.50
C ARG A 350 23.53 20.27 16.80
N ALA A 351 23.20 19.20 17.53
CA ALA A 351 22.72 17.95 16.96
C ALA A 351 21.29 18.06 16.39
N GLY A 352 20.36 18.66 17.14
CA GLY A 352 19.01 18.96 16.63
C GLY A 352 19.03 19.95 15.46
N HIS A 353 19.98 20.90 15.49
CA HIS A 353 20.21 21.88 14.43
C HIS A 353 20.85 21.26 13.17
N LEU A 354 21.73 20.27 13.31
CA LEU A 354 22.28 19.47 12.19
C LEU A 354 21.20 18.59 11.54
N LEU A 355 20.32 18.00 12.35
CA LEU A 355 19.20 17.19 11.89
C LEU A 355 18.16 18.02 11.09
N ALA A 356 17.82 19.22 11.59
CA ALA A 356 16.93 20.14 10.88
C ALA A 356 17.56 20.67 9.57
N CYS A 357 18.86 20.94 9.56
CA CYS A 357 19.59 21.29 8.34
C CYS A 357 19.66 20.12 7.34
N GLN A 358 19.89 18.89 7.80
CA GLN A 358 19.88 17.70 6.94
C GLN A 358 18.51 17.42 6.35
N LEU A 359 17.44 17.50 7.15
CA LEU A 359 16.06 17.41 6.66
C LEU A 359 15.75 18.50 5.62
N TRP A 360 16.25 19.72 5.81
CA TRP A 360 16.06 20.81 4.84
C TRP A 360 16.85 20.61 3.54
N GLU A 361 18.15 20.32 3.62
CA GLU A 361 19.01 20.18 2.45
C GLU A 361 18.77 18.89 1.66
N GLN A 362 18.43 17.79 2.33
CA GLN A 362 18.22 16.49 1.67
C GLN A 362 16.77 16.24 1.26
N VAL A 363 15.79 16.80 1.99
CA VAL A 363 14.39 16.39 1.85
C VAL A 363 13.45 17.54 1.44
N VAL A 364 13.45 18.67 2.15
CA VAL A 364 12.46 19.74 1.90
C VAL A 364 12.85 20.68 0.75
N GLY A 365 14.11 21.09 0.66
CA GLY A 365 14.63 22.01 -0.36
C GLY A 365 14.53 21.46 -1.79
N PRO A 366 15.03 20.24 -2.08
CA PRO A 366 15.00 19.67 -3.43
C PRO A 366 13.59 19.25 -3.88
N HIS A 367 12.77 18.71 -2.97
CA HIS A 367 11.56 17.97 -3.33
C HIS A 367 10.24 18.74 -3.17
N LEU A 368 10.17 19.74 -2.28
CA LEU A 368 8.97 20.57 -2.10
C LEU A 368 9.10 21.95 -2.77
N LEU A 369 10.26 22.61 -2.62
CA LEU A 369 10.44 23.97 -3.14
C LEU A 369 10.75 24.02 -4.64
N SER A 370 11.52 23.08 -5.19
CA SER A 370 11.86 23.10 -6.62
C SER A 370 10.63 22.96 -7.53
N PRO A 371 9.64 22.09 -7.26
CA PRO A 371 8.41 22.01 -8.05
C PRO A 371 7.46 23.20 -7.82
N LEU A 372 7.32 23.67 -6.57
CA LEU A 372 6.46 24.82 -6.24
C LEU A 372 6.97 26.12 -6.88
N LEU A 373 8.29 26.34 -6.92
CA LEU A 373 8.92 27.50 -7.57
C LEU A 373 8.93 27.42 -9.10
N LEU A 374 8.81 26.22 -9.69
CA LEU A 374 8.68 26.03 -11.14
C LEU A 374 7.23 26.14 -11.63
N SER A 375 6.26 26.08 -10.72
CA SER A 375 4.81 26.24 -11.01
C SER A 375 4.26 27.65 -10.75
N ALA A 376 5.06 28.54 -10.17
CA ALA A 376 4.82 29.98 -10.07
C ALA A 376 5.57 30.70 -11.20
#